data_AF-A0A7V8Z3H5-F1
#
_entry.id   AF-A0A7V8Z3H5-F1
#
_cell.length_a   1.000
_cell.length_b   1.000
_cell.length_c   1.000
_cell.angle_alpha   90.00
_cell.angle_beta   90.00
_cell.angle_gamma   90.00
#
_symmetry.space_group_name_H-M   'P 1'
#
loop_
_entity.id
_entity.type
_entity.pdbx_description
1 polymer ?
#
loop_
_entity_poly.entity_id
_entity_poly.type
_entity_poly.pdbx_seq_one_letter_code
_entity_poly.pdbx_strand_id
1 'polypeptide(L)'
;MSIARRFQQLDTEIAALDHDLGTLLTPLAPTLLSLQGVGIDVAGQLLVTAGDNPNRIHNQAAFAHLCGVAPIPASSGKTTAYRLNRGGDRAANAALHRIVICRLRWDPATRRYLERRTKEGKSKRDIIRCLKRYIARQVYAAIQTDLNPTHHPMT
;
A
#
# COMPACT_ATOMS: atom_id res chain seq x y z
N MET A 1 -29.07 26.26 2.11
CA MET A 1 -27.96 27.24 2.06
C MET A 1 -26.77 26.86 2.95
N SER A 2 -26.94 26.47 4.23
CA SER A 2 -25.80 26.14 5.13
C SER A 2 -24.96 24.92 4.69
N ILE A 3 -25.62 23.82 4.27
CA ILE A 3 -24.92 22.57 3.88
C ILE A 3 -24.04 22.76 2.64
N ALA A 4 -24.53 23.46 1.62
CA ALA A 4 -23.77 23.71 0.39
C ALA A 4 -22.49 24.51 0.66
N ARG A 5 -22.53 25.51 1.55
CA ARG A 5 -21.34 26.26 1.95
C ARG A 5 -20.35 25.38 2.73
N ARG A 6 -20.85 24.54 3.63
CA ARG A 6 -19.99 23.62 4.40
C ARG A 6 -19.29 22.60 3.51
N PHE A 7 -19.97 22.12 2.46
CA PHE A 7 -19.37 21.25 1.45
C PHE A 7 -18.18 21.95 0.75
N GLN A 8 -18.39 23.16 0.24
CA GLN A 8 -17.33 23.94 -0.41
C GLN A 8 -16.15 24.24 0.52
N GLN A 9 -16.42 24.53 1.79
CA GLN A 9 -15.38 24.76 2.79
C GLN A 9 -14.55 23.50 3.04
N LEU A 10 -15.20 22.34 3.22
CA LEU A 10 -14.50 21.06 3.42
C LEU A 10 -13.69 20.66 2.18
N ASP A 11 -14.21 20.88 0.97
CA ASP A 11 -13.44 20.62 -0.26
C ASP A 11 -12.19 21.50 -0.34
N THR A 12 -12.29 22.76 0.07
CA THR A 12 -11.14 23.68 0.11
C THR A 12 -10.12 23.24 1.16
N GLU A 13 -10.58 22.81 2.33
CA GLU A 13 -9.72 22.33 3.42
C GLU A 13 -9.02 21.02 3.04
N ILE A 14 -9.73 20.08 2.39
CA ILE A 14 -9.14 18.85 1.85
C ILE A 14 -8.04 19.20 0.84
N ALA A 15 -8.34 20.10 -0.12
CA ALA A 15 -7.36 20.49 -1.14
C ALA A 15 -6.11 21.15 -0.53
N ALA A 16 -6.27 21.95 0.52
CA ALA A 16 -5.15 22.55 1.25
C ALA A 16 -4.31 21.49 1.97
N LEU A 17 -4.95 20.56 2.68
CA LEU A 17 -4.26 19.48 3.38
C LEU A 17 -3.54 18.54 2.40
N ASP A 18 -4.13 18.22 1.26
CA ASP A 18 -3.50 17.42 0.21
C ASP A 18 -2.23 18.11 -0.34
N HIS A 19 -2.26 19.43 -0.48
CA HIS A 19 -1.11 20.23 -0.89
C HIS A 19 0.01 20.23 0.16
N ASP A 20 -0.34 20.42 1.43
CA ASP A 20 0.61 20.41 2.54
C ASP A 20 1.27 19.04 2.68
N LEU A 21 0.48 17.96 2.62
CA LEU A 21 0.99 16.59 2.59
C LEU A 21 1.89 16.36 1.38
N GLY A 22 1.52 16.87 0.21
CA GLY A 22 2.35 16.81 -1.00
C GLY A 22 3.72 17.45 -0.80
N THR A 23 3.75 18.64 -0.20
CA THR A 23 4.97 19.39 0.08
C THR A 23 5.90 18.65 1.05
N LEU A 24 5.34 17.98 2.05
CA LEU A 24 6.10 17.20 3.02
C LEU A 24 6.58 15.85 2.46
N LEU A 25 5.72 15.13 1.75
CA LEU A 25 6.00 13.76 1.31
C LEU A 25 6.89 13.69 0.06
N THR A 26 6.82 14.68 -0.83
CA THR A 26 7.62 14.70 -2.06
C THR A 26 9.14 14.58 -1.80
N PRO A 27 9.74 15.40 -0.92
CA PRO A 27 11.16 15.25 -0.58
C PRO A 27 11.44 14.06 0.35
N LEU A 28 10.49 13.70 1.21
CA LEU A 28 10.69 12.65 2.21
C LEU A 28 10.64 11.23 1.64
N ALA A 29 9.72 10.97 0.70
CA ALA A 29 9.43 9.63 0.20
C ALA A 29 9.33 9.56 -1.34
N PRO A 30 10.36 10.03 -2.07
CA PRO A 30 10.33 10.09 -3.54
C PRO A 30 10.23 8.70 -4.18
N THR A 31 10.89 7.68 -3.61
CA THR A 31 10.87 6.31 -4.15
C THR A 31 9.50 5.66 -3.95
N LEU A 32 8.85 5.93 -2.82
CA LEU A 32 7.50 5.44 -2.55
C LEU A 32 6.49 6.08 -3.51
N LEU A 33 6.58 7.40 -3.73
CA LEU A 33 5.71 8.14 -4.64
C LEU A 33 5.92 7.79 -6.11
N SER A 34 7.11 7.32 -6.50
CA SER A 34 7.35 6.86 -7.87
C SER A 34 6.67 5.52 -8.19
N LEU A 35 6.15 4.80 -7.20
CA LEU A 35 5.44 3.54 -7.43
C LEU A 35 4.06 3.78 -8.05
N GLN A 36 3.77 3.07 -9.15
CA GLN A 36 2.47 3.18 -9.81
C GLN A 36 1.31 2.87 -8.85
N GLY A 37 0.37 3.81 -8.77
CA GLY A 37 -0.83 3.72 -7.93
C GLY A 37 -0.63 4.21 -6.49
N VAL A 38 0.54 4.74 -6.16
CA VAL A 38 0.80 5.43 -4.89
C VAL A 38 0.65 6.93 -5.12
N GLY A 39 -0.39 7.52 -4.53
CA GLY A 39 -0.55 8.98 -4.40
C GLY A 39 -0.19 9.44 -2.99
N ILE A 40 -0.28 10.75 -2.76
CA ILE A 40 0.06 11.41 -1.48
C ILE A 40 -0.63 10.73 -0.28
N ASP A 41 -1.95 10.56 -0.32
CA ASP A 41 -2.71 9.93 0.79
C ASP A 41 -2.28 8.50 1.07
N VAL A 42 -2.04 7.74 0.00
CA VAL A 42 -1.64 6.33 0.09
C VAL A 42 -0.23 6.25 0.67
N ALA A 43 0.68 7.11 0.23
CA ALA A 43 2.03 7.19 0.75
C ALA A 43 2.02 7.60 2.24
N GLY A 44 1.30 8.67 2.58
CA GLY A 44 1.17 9.16 3.95
C GLY A 44 0.64 8.09 4.89
N GLN A 45 -0.45 7.40 4.51
CA GLN A 45 -0.98 6.29 5.31
C GLN A 45 0.04 5.16 5.51
N LEU A 46 0.78 4.77 4.46
CA LEU A 46 1.76 3.70 4.56
C LEU A 46 2.97 4.08 5.42
N LEU A 47 3.40 5.35 5.37
CA LEU A 47 4.45 5.90 6.22
C LEU A 47 4.01 5.97 7.69
N VAL A 48 2.78 6.43 7.96
CA VAL A 48 2.19 6.41 9.31
C VAL A 48 2.17 4.98 9.86
N THR A 49 1.77 4.01 9.05
CA THR A 49 1.77 2.60 9.47
C THR A 49 3.19 2.07 9.71
N ALA A 50 4.16 2.44 8.86
CA ALA A 50 5.55 2.04 9.04
C ALA A 50 6.17 2.64 10.30
N GLY A 51 5.82 3.89 10.61
CA GLY A 51 6.42 4.69 11.66
C GLY A 51 7.70 5.41 11.20
N ASP A 52 8.22 6.23 12.09
CA ASP A 52 9.44 7.03 11.93
C ASP A 52 10.74 6.22 12.12
N ASN A 53 10.65 5.04 12.75
CA ASN A 53 11.77 4.15 12.97
C ASN A 53 11.79 3.00 11.94
N PRO A 54 12.56 3.11 10.83
CA PRO A 54 12.64 2.05 9.81
C PRO A 54 13.20 0.74 10.36
N ASN A 55 14.00 0.78 11.43
CA ASN A 55 14.57 -0.41 12.07
C ASN A 55 13.56 -1.20 12.92
N ARG A 56 12.40 -0.60 13.26
CA ARG A 56 11.32 -1.29 13.97
C ARG A 56 10.72 -2.43 13.13
N ILE A 57 10.75 -2.30 11.80
CA ILE A 57 10.20 -3.30 10.88
C ILE A 57 11.35 -4.07 10.25
N HIS A 58 11.74 -5.15 10.93
CA HIS A 58 12.95 -5.92 10.59
C HIS A 58 12.93 -6.61 9.23
N ASN A 59 11.75 -6.86 8.64
CA ASN A 59 11.67 -7.48 7.31
C ASN A 59 10.32 -7.23 6.60
N GLN A 60 10.31 -7.53 5.30
CA GLN A 60 9.15 -7.46 4.42
C GLN A 60 7.94 -8.27 4.92
N ALA A 61 8.17 -9.38 5.63
CA ALA A 61 7.08 -10.21 6.15
C ALA A 61 6.39 -9.55 7.35
N ALA A 62 7.17 -8.95 8.26
CA ALA A 62 6.67 -8.16 9.38
C ALA A 62 5.84 -6.96 8.88
N PHE A 63 6.32 -6.24 7.87
CA PHE A 63 5.55 -5.14 7.24
C PHE A 63 4.20 -5.62 6.70
N ALA A 64 4.20 -6.74 5.99
CA ALA A 64 2.96 -7.29 5.45
C ALA A 64 2.03 -7.85 6.54
N HIS A 65 2.56 -8.32 7.68
CA HIS A 65 1.75 -8.65 8.86
C HIS A 65 1.11 -7.40 9.44
N LEU A 66 1.88 -6.32 9.59
CA LEU A 66 1.41 -5.03 10.07
C LEU A 66 0.31 -4.46 9.17
N CYS A 67 0.47 -4.53 7.84
CA CYS A 67 -0.56 -4.11 6.87
C CYS A 67 -1.75 -5.08 6.74
N GLY A 68 -1.79 -6.18 7.48
CA GLY A 68 -2.87 -7.18 7.41
C GLY A 68 -2.95 -7.95 6.09
N VAL A 69 -1.86 -8.00 5.31
CA VAL A 69 -1.79 -8.69 4.01
C VAL A 69 -0.91 -9.94 4.03
N ALA A 70 -0.35 -10.28 5.19
CA ALA A 70 0.33 -11.55 5.37
C ALA A 70 -0.65 -12.72 5.25
N PRO A 71 -0.31 -13.75 4.47
CA PRO A 71 -1.10 -14.98 4.42
C PRO A 71 -0.97 -15.72 5.76
N ILE A 72 -2.10 -15.98 6.43
CA ILE A 72 -2.09 -16.77 7.66
C ILE A 72 -2.52 -18.21 7.31
N PRO A 73 -1.66 -19.22 7.54
CA PRO A 73 -2.03 -20.61 7.34
C PRO A 73 -3.31 -20.96 8.13
N ALA A 74 -4.25 -21.59 7.45
CA ALA A 74 -5.51 -22.08 8.01
C ALA A 74 -5.83 -23.48 7.49
N SER A 75 -4.78 -24.29 7.34
CA SER A 75 -4.87 -25.65 6.78
C SER A 75 -4.99 -26.65 7.93
N SER A 76 -5.93 -27.59 7.85
CA SER A 76 -6.13 -28.67 8.84
C SER A 76 -5.92 -30.07 8.26
N GLY A 77 -5.15 -30.20 7.16
CA GLY A 77 -4.95 -31.48 6.46
C GLY A 77 -4.46 -31.30 5.01
N LYS A 78 -5.01 -32.09 4.06
CA LYS A 78 -4.61 -32.16 2.63
C LYS A 78 -4.83 -30.89 1.79
N THR A 79 -5.47 -29.86 2.32
CA THR A 79 -5.80 -28.62 1.59
C THR A 79 -5.01 -27.44 2.13
N THR A 80 -4.24 -26.77 1.26
CA THR A 80 -3.56 -25.51 1.60
C THR A 80 -4.55 -24.35 1.56
N ALA A 81 -5.03 -23.93 2.73
CA ALA A 81 -5.91 -22.78 2.91
C ALA A 81 -5.20 -21.66 3.68
N TYR A 82 -5.50 -20.41 3.30
CA TYR A 82 -5.02 -19.21 3.98
C TYR A 82 -6.19 -18.34 4.41
N ARG A 83 -6.18 -17.91 5.68
CA ARG A 83 -7.16 -16.96 6.22
C ARG A 83 -6.64 -15.53 6.15
N LEU A 84 -7.59 -14.59 6.21
CA LEU A 84 -7.31 -13.15 6.29
C LEU A 84 -6.67 -12.80 7.64
N ASN A 85 -5.62 -11.97 7.63
CA ASN A 85 -5.11 -11.33 8.84
C ASN A 85 -6.04 -10.19 9.27
N ARG A 86 -6.74 -10.36 10.39
CA ARG A 86 -7.68 -9.37 10.92
C ARG A 86 -7.04 -8.35 11.86
N GLY A 87 -5.85 -8.62 12.39
CA GLY A 87 -5.17 -7.81 13.41
C GLY A 87 -4.20 -6.76 12.86
N GLY A 88 -4.01 -6.69 11.55
CA GLY A 88 -3.20 -5.64 10.92
C GLY A 88 -3.98 -4.33 10.74
N ASP A 89 -3.24 -3.26 10.45
CA ASP A 89 -3.74 -1.93 10.12
C ASP A 89 -4.67 -2.00 8.89
N ARG A 90 -5.93 -1.64 9.10
CA ARG A 90 -6.97 -1.67 8.07
C ARG A 90 -6.86 -0.52 7.08
N ALA A 91 -6.35 0.62 7.51
CA ALA A 91 -6.12 1.76 6.63
C ALA A 91 -4.96 1.46 5.67
N ALA A 92 -3.86 0.88 6.17
CA ALA A 92 -2.77 0.37 5.33
C ALA A 92 -3.25 -0.71 4.36
N ASN A 93 -4.09 -1.64 4.84
CA ASN A 93 -4.69 -2.68 4.01
C ASN A 93 -5.53 -2.07 2.87
N ALA A 94 -6.30 -1.02 3.16
CA ALA A 94 -7.10 -0.30 2.18
C ALA A 94 -6.21 0.49 1.20
N ALA A 95 -5.14 1.14 1.67
CA ALA A 95 -4.13 1.80 0.84
C ALA A 95 -3.53 0.82 -0.18
N LEU A 96 -3.07 -0.35 0.26
CA LEU A 96 -2.58 -1.41 -0.63
C LEU A 96 -3.65 -1.90 -1.61
N HIS A 97 -4.92 -1.93 -1.20
CA HIS A 97 -6.01 -2.28 -2.11
C HIS A 97 -6.21 -1.23 -3.21
N ARG A 98 -6.17 0.07 -2.88
CA ARG A 98 -6.26 1.17 -3.85
C ARG A 98 -5.14 1.08 -4.89
N ILE A 99 -3.90 0.79 -4.46
CA ILE A 99 -2.77 0.55 -5.38
C ILE A 99 -3.10 -0.61 -6.33
N VAL A 100 -3.61 -1.75 -5.82
CA VAL A 100 -3.99 -2.89 -6.67
C VAL A 100 -5.04 -2.50 -7.72
N ILE A 101 -6.09 -1.78 -7.33
CA ILE A 101 -7.15 -1.38 -8.26
C ILE A 101 -6.60 -0.42 -9.32
N CYS A 102 -5.76 0.54 -8.91
CA CYS A 102 -5.10 1.46 -9.82
C CYS A 102 -4.21 0.71 -10.83
N ARG A 103 -3.36 -0.21 -10.35
CA ARG A 103 -2.51 -1.05 -11.21
C ARG A 103 -3.33 -1.98 -12.11
N LEU A 104 -4.42 -2.55 -11.64
CA LEU A 104 -5.30 -3.35 -12.51
C LEU A 104 -5.91 -2.54 -13.66
N ARG A 105 -6.11 -1.24 -13.46
CA ARG A 105 -6.62 -0.34 -14.50
C ARG A 105 -5.52 0.06 -15.48
N TRP A 106 -4.35 0.43 -14.97
CA TRP A 106 -3.33 1.15 -15.75
C TRP A 106 -2.02 0.39 -15.99
N ASP A 107 -1.70 -0.63 -15.20
CA ASP A 107 -0.46 -1.41 -15.33
C ASP A 107 -0.69 -2.67 -16.20
N PRO A 108 -0.08 -2.76 -17.40
CA PRO A 108 -0.15 -3.97 -18.22
C PRO A 108 0.41 -5.21 -17.51
N ALA A 109 1.46 -5.09 -16.69
CA ALA A 109 2.07 -6.23 -16.02
C ALA A 109 1.12 -6.84 -14.97
N THR A 110 0.46 -6.00 -14.18
CA THR A 110 -0.55 -6.44 -13.21
C THR A 110 -1.77 -7.08 -13.90
N ARG A 111 -2.21 -6.57 -15.06
CA ARG A 111 -3.27 -7.20 -15.87
C ARG A 111 -2.89 -8.59 -16.37
N ARG A 112 -1.69 -8.74 -16.96
CA ARG A 112 -1.19 -10.06 -17.37
C ARG A 112 -1.09 -11.04 -16.19
N TYR A 113 -0.69 -10.54 -15.01
CA TYR A 113 -0.67 -11.36 -13.80
C TYR A 113 -2.09 -11.84 -13.44
N LEU A 114 -3.08 -10.95 -13.45
CA LEU A 114 -4.48 -11.31 -13.20
C LEU A 114 -4.95 -12.40 -14.18
N GLU A 115 -4.75 -12.19 -15.48
CA GLU A 115 -5.15 -13.13 -16.53
C GLU A 115 -4.50 -14.51 -16.34
N ARG A 116 -3.18 -14.54 -16.13
CA ARG A 116 -2.45 -15.79 -15.90
C ARG A 116 -2.97 -16.54 -14.67
N ARG A 117 -3.13 -15.87 -13.53
CA ARG A 117 -3.62 -16.53 -12.30
C ARG A 117 -5.08 -16.96 -12.42
N THR A 118 -5.87 -16.26 -13.23
CA THR A 118 -7.26 -16.63 -13.52
C THR A 118 -7.29 -17.94 -14.33
N LYS A 119 -6.41 -18.07 -15.34
CA LYS A 119 -6.25 -19.32 -16.11
C LYS A 119 -5.78 -20.50 -15.24
N GLU A 120 -5.03 -20.23 -14.17
CA GLU A 120 -4.64 -21.23 -13.16
C GLU A 120 -5.79 -21.59 -12.19
N GLY A 121 -7.01 -21.09 -12.38
CA GLY A 121 -8.18 -21.40 -11.56
C GLY A 121 -8.28 -20.61 -10.25
N LYS A 122 -7.44 -19.57 -10.02
CA LYS A 122 -7.56 -18.75 -8.81
C LYS A 122 -8.73 -17.78 -8.89
N SER A 123 -9.45 -17.65 -7.77
CA SER A 123 -10.48 -16.62 -7.65
C SER A 123 -9.86 -15.21 -7.72
N LYS A 124 -10.59 -14.23 -8.26
CA LYS A 124 -10.15 -12.83 -8.29
C LYS A 124 -9.76 -12.31 -6.90
N ARG A 125 -10.44 -12.76 -5.84
CA ARG A 125 -10.12 -12.42 -4.45
C ARG A 125 -8.74 -12.92 -4.03
N ASP A 126 -8.38 -14.16 -4.40
CA ASP A 126 -7.06 -14.72 -4.11
C ASP A 126 -5.95 -14.03 -4.88
N ILE A 127 -6.23 -13.67 -6.14
CA ILE A 127 -5.29 -12.92 -6.97
C ILE A 127 -5.01 -11.55 -6.36
N ILE A 128 -6.05 -10.83 -5.92
CA ILE A 128 -5.90 -9.55 -5.23
C ILE A 128 -5.08 -9.72 -3.94
N ARG A 129 -5.31 -10.77 -3.14
CA ARG A 129 -4.48 -11.05 -1.95
C ARG A 129 -3.01 -11.24 -2.30
N CYS A 130 -2.71 -12.00 -3.36
CA CYS A 130 -1.33 -12.15 -3.85
C CYS A 130 -0.72 -10.81 -4.30
N LEU A 131 -1.47 -10.01 -5.06
CA LEU A 131 -1.02 -8.69 -5.52
C LEU A 131 -0.74 -7.75 -4.36
N LYS A 132 -1.61 -7.70 -3.35
CA LYS A 132 -1.40 -6.89 -2.14
C LYS A 132 -0.13 -7.31 -1.40
N ARG A 133 0.15 -8.60 -1.29
CA ARG A 133 1.41 -9.10 -0.68
C ARG A 133 2.64 -8.71 -1.52
N TYR A 134 2.54 -8.76 -2.84
CA TYR A 134 3.62 -8.34 -3.74
C TYR A 134 3.87 -6.82 -3.69
N ILE A 135 2.81 -6.01 -3.61
CA ILE A 135 2.92 -4.56 -3.47
C ILE A 135 3.46 -4.19 -2.09
N ALA A 136 3.02 -4.84 -1.01
CA ALA A 136 3.57 -4.60 0.32
C ALA A 136 5.09 -4.83 0.37
N ARG A 137 5.60 -5.79 -0.43
CA ARG A 137 7.04 -5.99 -0.59
C ARG A 137 7.73 -4.80 -1.24
N GLN A 138 7.19 -4.29 -2.35
CA GLN A 138 7.73 -3.12 -3.06
C GLN A 138 7.67 -1.87 -2.17
N VAL A 139 6.54 -1.64 -1.52
CA VAL A 139 6.35 -0.51 -0.59
C VAL A 139 7.37 -0.57 0.53
N TYR A 140 7.59 -1.73 1.16
CA TYR A 140 8.61 -1.86 2.19
C TYR A 140 10.01 -1.50 1.67
N ALA A 141 10.37 -1.98 0.47
CA ALA A 141 11.67 -1.66 -0.12
C ALA A 141 11.81 -0.15 -0.40
N ALA A 142 10.76 0.50 -0.91
CA ALA A 142 10.73 1.93 -1.15
C ALA A 142 10.85 2.74 0.15
N ILE A 143 10.07 2.39 1.18
CA ILE A 143 10.15 3.03 2.51
C ILE A 143 11.56 2.87 3.11
N GLN A 144 12.17 1.69 3.01
CA GLN A 144 13.54 1.49 3.49
C GLN A 144 14.58 2.30 2.69
N THR A 145 14.31 2.60 1.41
CA THR A 145 15.19 3.41 0.57
C THR A 145 15.06 4.89 0.94
N ASP A 146 13.82 5.34 1.17
CA ASP A 146 13.51 6.73 1.49
C ASP A 146 13.89 7.12 2.94
N LEU A 147 13.67 6.22 3.91
CA LEU A 147 13.87 6.51 5.34
C LEU A 147 15.26 6.13 5.88
N ASN A 148 16.08 5.35 5.14
CA ASN A 148 17.44 5.07 5.56
C ASN A 148 18.43 6.06 4.91
N PRO A 149 19.13 6.89 5.72
CA PRO A 149 20.04 7.91 5.19
C PRO A 149 21.28 7.33 4.49
N THR A 150 21.55 6.03 4.62
CA THR A 150 22.70 5.35 3.99
C THR A 150 22.53 5.12 2.48
N HIS A 151 21.32 5.32 1.94
CA HIS A 151 21.02 5.09 0.52
C HIS A 151 20.86 6.39 -0.30
N HIS A 152 21.02 7.56 0.32
CA HIS A 152 21.07 8.82 -0.40
C HIS A 152 22.35 8.84 -1.25
N PRO A 153 22.29 8.87 -2.59
CA PRO A 153 23.50 9.11 -3.38
C PRO A 153 24.00 10.49 -2.96
N MET A 154 25.18 10.54 -2.34
CA MET A 154 25.89 11.80 -2.14
C MET A 154 26.00 12.47 -3.50
N THR A 155 25.45 13.68 -3.55
CA THR A 155 25.64 14.60 -4.68
C THR A 155 27.11 14.97 -4.81
#